data_AF-A0A1W1WQ88-F1
#
_entry.id   AF-A0A1W1WQ88-F1
#
_cell.length_a   1.000
_cell.length_b   1.000
_cell.length_c   1.000
_cell.angle_alpha   90.00
_cell.angle_beta   90.00
_cell.angle_gamma   90.00
#
_symmetry.space_group_name_H-M   'P 1'
#
loop_
_entity.id
_entity.type
_entity.pdbx_description
1 polymer ?
#
loop_
_entity_poly.entity_id
_entity_poly.type
_entity_poly.pdbx_seq_one_letter_code
_entity_poly.pdbx_strand_id
1 'polypeptide(L)'
;MTRQKRQLIVQYLGSRGVTLPCLQAVVTILASPYRCRNATVIFEKRAPGQTHSAVCFAVWDWLDHPVTIIPDGFGTHGGTGGWGLAVALELFKFSKVPLAEYWASNIQFERVASGFPTVKDINDIQRDSNWAPSWPMYMRDFEERLWIEALNGDGVSFPYGLILPELLSDVRGFRDDPETCVLKAIKRLETAIRKMGEYSADLVGDNLISQAMGEKGVLQPKGEVKNEIQSWLLLYRGLIGAIRNPLSHRHVDMNFEFAMEQIIFVDLLLRKLKSDYPLQYEQWQQSLKAPNKVEWTDGNHEEQDDAGV
;
A
#
# COMPACT_ATOMS: atom_id res chain seq x y z
N MET A 1 -38.28 -33.94 -8.47
CA MET A 1 -37.55 -32.75 -8.00
C MET A 1 -36.06 -33.02 -8.07
N THR A 2 -35.43 -32.57 -9.16
CA THR A 2 -34.01 -32.78 -9.43
C THR A 2 -33.19 -31.92 -8.47
N ARG A 3 -32.41 -32.54 -7.58
CA ARG A 3 -31.53 -31.86 -6.62
C ARG A 3 -30.47 -31.11 -7.43
N GLN A 4 -30.66 -29.81 -7.63
CA GLN A 4 -29.67 -28.94 -8.27
C GLN A 4 -28.36 -29.10 -7.50
N LYS A 5 -27.36 -29.76 -8.09
CA LYS A 5 -26.00 -29.83 -7.54
C LYS A 5 -25.52 -28.37 -7.43
N ARG A 6 -25.39 -27.86 -6.20
CA ARG A 6 -24.68 -26.59 -5.96
C ARG A 6 -23.31 -26.72 -6.60
N GLN A 7 -23.09 -25.96 -7.67
CA GLN A 7 -21.82 -25.92 -8.36
C GLN A 7 -20.82 -25.25 -7.42
N LEU A 8 -19.71 -25.92 -7.15
CA LEU A 8 -18.66 -25.39 -6.31
C LEU A 8 -17.97 -24.27 -7.09
N ILE A 9 -18.08 -23.03 -6.62
CA ILE A 9 -17.40 -21.89 -7.23
C ILE A 9 -16.05 -21.75 -6.52
N VAL A 10 -14.99 -22.23 -7.16
CA VAL A 10 -13.61 -22.12 -6.68
C VAL A 10 -12.82 -21.28 -7.66
N GLN A 11 -12.16 -20.24 -7.16
CA GLN A 11 -11.22 -19.44 -7.94
C GLN A 11 -9.80 -19.98 -7.75
N TYR A 12 -8.96 -19.86 -8.78
CA TYR A 12 -7.53 -20.17 -8.69
C TYR A 12 -6.70 -18.94 -9.05
N LEU A 13 -5.68 -18.65 -8.25
CA LEU A 13 -4.77 -17.53 -8.48
C LEU A 13 -3.31 -17.96 -8.28
N GLY A 14 -2.47 -17.75 -9.30
CA GLY A 14 -1.08 -18.22 -9.34
C GLY A 14 -0.89 -19.40 -10.30
N SER A 15 0.33 -19.96 -10.29
CA SER A 15 0.75 -21.02 -11.21
C SER A 15 1.32 -22.20 -10.42
N ARG A 16 0.83 -23.41 -10.70
CA ARG A 16 1.30 -24.65 -10.07
C ARG A 16 2.81 -24.81 -10.15
N GLY A 17 3.43 -25.25 -9.06
CA GLY A 17 4.86 -25.52 -8.97
C GLY A 17 5.77 -24.30 -9.16
N VAL A 18 5.23 -23.08 -9.32
CA VAL A 18 6.03 -21.86 -9.51
C VAL A 18 5.73 -20.87 -8.39
N THR A 19 6.77 -20.54 -7.62
CA THR A 19 6.64 -19.73 -6.41
C THR A 19 6.23 -18.29 -6.67
N LEU A 20 6.86 -17.61 -7.64
CA LEU A 20 6.65 -16.17 -7.83
C LEU A 20 5.18 -15.82 -8.16
N PRO A 21 4.49 -16.47 -9.10
CA PRO A 21 3.07 -16.22 -9.36
C PRO A 21 2.18 -16.52 -8.16
N CYS A 22 2.50 -17.56 -7.39
CA CYS A 22 1.76 -17.89 -6.16
C CYS A 22 1.98 -16.86 -5.05
N LEU A 23 3.19 -16.33 -4.91
CA LEU A 23 3.48 -15.26 -3.96
C LEU A 23 2.81 -13.95 -4.37
N GLN A 24 2.81 -13.60 -5.65
CA GLN A 24 2.07 -12.47 -6.19
C GLN A 24 0.56 -12.60 -5.93
N ALA A 25 0.02 -13.82 -5.98
CA ALA A 25 -1.36 -14.09 -5.60
C ALA A 25 -1.61 -13.77 -4.11
N VAL A 26 -0.73 -14.21 -3.20
CA VAL A 26 -0.80 -13.85 -1.77
C VAL A 26 -0.80 -12.34 -1.57
N VAL A 27 0.17 -11.64 -2.18
CA VAL A 27 0.29 -10.17 -2.08
C VAL A 27 -0.97 -9.49 -2.62
N THR A 28 -1.48 -9.92 -3.77
CA THR A 28 -2.70 -9.36 -4.39
C THR A 28 -3.91 -9.50 -3.47
N ILE A 29 -4.08 -10.68 -2.86
CA ILE A 29 -5.19 -10.93 -1.93
C ILE A 29 -5.10 -10.05 -0.70
N LEU A 30 -3.91 -9.97 -0.08
CA LEU A 30 -3.71 -9.25 1.18
C LEU A 30 -3.68 -7.73 1.01
N ALA A 31 -3.16 -7.24 -0.11
CA ALA A 31 -3.17 -5.82 -0.46
C ALA A 31 -4.53 -5.34 -1.00
N SER A 32 -5.44 -6.25 -1.34
CA SER A 32 -6.78 -5.93 -1.83
C SER A 32 -7.56 -5.08 -0.80
N PRO A 33 -8.35 -4.09 -1.24
CA PRO A 33 -9.28 -3.39 -0.36
C PRO A 33 -10.38 -4.31 0.20
N TYR A 34 -10.62 -5.46 -0.45
CA TYR A 34 -11.55 -6.49 0.03
C TYR A 34 -10.82 -7.46 0.95
N ARG A 35 -11.28 -7.57 2.20
CA ARG A 35 -10.69 -8.45 3.20
C ARG A 35 -11.26 -9.86 3.06
N CYS A 36 -10.38 -10.85 2.98
CA CYS A 36 -10.77 -12.24 3.19
C CYS A 36 -11.10 -12.47 4.68
N ARG A 37 -11.96 -13.45 4.96
CA ARG A 37 -12.36 -13.77 6.33
C ARG A 37 -11.25 -14.46 7.11
N ASN A 38 -10.62 -15.43 6.47
CA ASN A 38 -9.50 -16.21 6.98
C ASN A 38 -8.85 -16.98 5.82
N ALA A 39 -7.74 -17.65 6.11
CA ALA A 39 -7.08 -18.57 5.20
C ALA A 39 -6.71 -19.88 5.89
N THR A 40 -6.50 -20.92 5.09
CA THR A 40 -5.95 -22.20 5.51
C THR A 40 -4.68 -22.47 4.70
N VAL A 41 -3.55 -22.68 5.38
CA VAL A 41 -2.36 -23.28 4.78
C VAL A 41 -2.55 -24.79 4.71
N ILE A 42 -2.39 -25.36 3.52
CA ILE A 42 -2.62 -26.77 3.25
C ILE A 42 -1.28 -27.43 2.94
N PHE A 43 -0.88 -28.36 3.80
CA PHE A 43 0.31 -29.17 3.62
C PHE A 43 -0.04 -30.52 3.02
N GLU A 44 0.77 -30.98 2.08
CA GLU A 44 0.74 -32.37 1.62
C GLU A 44 1.29 -33.29 2.72
N LYS A 45 0.55 -34.35 3.09
CA LYS A 45 1.05 -35.38 3.98
C LYS A 45 2.20 -36.14 3.32
N ARG A 46 3.39 -35.98 3.89
CA ARG A 46 4.63 -36.65 3.46
C ARG A 46 4.44 -38.15 3.29
N ALA A 47 4.85 -38.67 2.14
CA ALA A 47 5.06 -40.09 1.95
C ALA A 47 6.33 -40.57 2.70
N PRO A 48 6.44 -41.87 3.05
CA PRO A 48 7.67 -42.42 3.62
C PRO A 48 8.89 -42.08 2.74
N GLY A 49 9.93 -41.49 3.33
CA GLY A 49 11.14 -41.08 2.61
C GLY A 49 11.14 -39.64 2.07
N GLN A 50 10.03 -38.92 2.12
CA GLN A 50 10.00 -37.49 1.79
C GLN A 50 10.40 -36.63 3.00
N THR A 51 11.36 -35.74 2.79
CA THR A 51 11.81 -34.77 3.79
C THR A 51 11.02 -33.47 3.78
N HIS A 52 10.24 -33.22 2.72
CA HIS A 52 9.54 -31.96 2.49
C HIS A 52 8.10 -32.20 2.02
N SER A 53 7.25 -31.19 2.24
CA SER A 53 5.84 -31.20 1.83
C SER A 53 5.62 -30.09 0.81
N ALA A 54 4.83 -30.35 -0.23
CA ALA A 54 4.26 -29.29 -1.05
C ALA A 54 3.20 -28.53 -0.24
N VAL A 55 3.02 -27.25 -0.54
CA VAL A 55 2.12 -26.37 0.21
C VAL A 55 1.31 -25.50 -0.74
N CYS A 56 0.01 -25.41 -0.48
CA CYS A 56 -0.92 -24.51 -1.15
C CYS A 56 -1.76 -23.75 -0.11
N PHE A 57 -2.54 -22.76 -0.52
CA PHE A 57 -3.39 -21.97 0.38
C PHE A 57 -4.84 -21.96 -0.11
N ALA A 58 -5.78 -22.06 0.83
CA ALA A 58 -7.19 -21.73 0.60
C ALA A 58 -7.53 -20.43 1.32
N VAL A 59 -7.96 -19.43 0.57
CA VAL A 59 -8.43 -18.14 1.09
C VAL A 59 -9.94 -18.10 1.02
N TRP A 60 -10.58 -17.77 2.13
CA TRP A 60 -12.03 -17.87 2.28
C TRP A 60 -12.69 -16.50 2.18
N ASP A 61 -13.81 -16.47 1.43
CA ASP A 61 -14.67 -15.30 1.28
C ASP A 61 -13.94 -14.05 0.74
N TRP A 62 -13.27 -14.16 -0.42
CA TRP A 62 -12.55 -13.05 -1.07
C TRP A 62 -13.15 -12.72 -2.45
N LEU A 63 -13.42 -11.43 -2.71
CA LEU A 63 -13.99 -10.93 -3.98
C LEU A 63 -15.20 -11.75 -4.49
N ASP A 64 -16.20 -11.95 -3.62
CA ASP A 64 -17.42 -12.74 -3.88
C ASP A 64 -17.22 -14.23 -4.21
N HIS A 65 -15.98 -14.74 -4.11
CA HIS A 65 -15.71 -16.16 -4.23
C HIS A 65 -15.72 -16.82 -2.83
N PRO A 66 -16.48 -17.92 -2.65
CA PRO A 66 -16.47 -18.66 -1.38
C PRO A 66 -15.08 -19.16 -1.00
N VAL A 67 -14.28 -19.54 -2.00
CA VAL A 67 -12.90 -19.97 -1.81
C VAL A 67 -12.05 -19.62 -3.03
N THR A 68 -10.87 -19.06 -2.76
CA THR A 68 -9.80 -18.83 -3.71
C THR A 68 -8.60 -19.69 -3.33
N ILE A 69 -8.16 -20.57 -4.22
CA ILE A 69 -7.00 -21.43 -4.03
C ILE A 69 -5.77 -20.79 -4.67
N ILE A 70 -4.70 -20.69 -3.90
CA ILE A 70 -3.35 -20.44 -4.41
C ILE A 70 -2.66 -21.80 -4.49
N PRO A 71 -2.20 -22.25 -5.67
CA PRO A 71 -1.72 -23.62 -5.87
C PRO A 71 -0.37 -23.92 -5.19
N ASP A 72 0.17 -25.09 -5.48
CA ASP A 72 1.39 -25.68 -4.92
C ASP A 72 2.71 -25.02 -5.39
N GLY A 73 2.78 -23.69 -5.35
CA GLY A 73 4.02 -22.93 -5.61
C GLY A 73 4.99 -22.89 -4.42
N PHE A 74 4.62 -23.51 -3.29
CA PHE A 74 5.34 -23.43 -2.02
C PHE A 74 5.74 -24.81 -1.51
N GLY A 75 6.73 -24.88 -0.62
CA GLY A 75 7.11 -26.15 0.00
C GLY A 75 7.98 -25.99 1.24
N THR A 76 8.14 -27.06 2.01
CA THR A 76 8.91 -27.03 3.27
C THR A 76 10.41 -27.36 3.08
N HIS A 77 10.96 -27.09 1.90
CA HIS A 77 12.36 -27.39 1.53
C HIS A 77 13.22 -26.13 1.51
N GLY A 78 14.54 -26.28 1.62
CA GLY A 78 15.47 -25.19 1.32
C GLY A 78 15.47 -24.88 -0.17
N GLY A 79 15.10 -23.66 -0.56
CA GLY A 79 14.99 -23.24 -1.96
C GLY A 79 13.92 -22.18 -2.16
N THR A 80 13.63 -21.83 -3.41
CA THR A 80 12.65 -20.78 -3.75
C THR A 80 11.26 -21.07 -3.18
N GLY A 81 10.80 -22.33 -3.21
CA GLY A 81 9.51 -22.73 -2.65
C GLY A 81 9.40 -22.58 -1.13
N GLY A 82 10.48 -22.84 -0.39
CA GLY A 82 10.54 -22.61 1.06
C GLY A 82 10.66 -21.16 1.44
N TRP A 83 11.46 -20.39 0.70
CA TRP A 83 11.50 -18.94 0.85
C TRP A 83 10.13 -18.32 0.63
N GLY A 84 9.47 -18.65 -0.49
CA GLY A 84 8.14 -18.12 -0.80
C GLY A 84 7.08 -18.54 0.21
N LEU A 85 7.15 -19.77 0.74
CA LEU A 85 6.27 -20.22 1.81
C LEU A 85 6.40 -19.31 3.03
N ALA A 86 7.63 -19.06 3.45
CA ALA A 86 7.89 -18.32 4.67
C ALA A 86 7.54 -16.82 4.52
N VAL A 87 7.79 -16.21 3.34
CA VAL A 87 7.26 -14.87 3.03
C VAL A 87 5.73 -14.86 3.10
N ALA A 88 5.06 -15.84 2.49
CA ALA A 88 3.60 -15.91 2.49
C ALA A 88 3.03 -16.00 3.91
N LEU A 89 3.60 -16.86 4.77
CA LEU A 89 3.19 -17.00 6.18
C LEU A 89 3.36 -15.68 6.96
N GLU A 90 4.50 -15.00 6.80
CA GLU A 90 4.73 -13.69 7.42
C GLU A 90 3.77 -12.61 6.89
N LEU A 91 3.46 -12.60 5.60
CA LEU A 91 2.47 -11.67 5.05
C LEU A 91 1.07 -11.90 5.65
N PHE A 92 0.63 -13.15 5.80
CA PHE A 92 -0.64 -13.45 6.46
C PHE A 92 -0.66 -12.99 7.94
N LYS A 93 0.44 -13.24 8.67
CA LYS A 93 0.63 -12.81 10.06
C LYS A 93 0.63 -11.29 10.18
N PHE A 94 1.41 -10.59 9.36
CA PHE A 94 1.47 -9.12 9.30
C PHE A 94 0.12 -8.49 8.97
N SER A 95 -0.61 -9.09 8.02
CA SER A 95 -1.95 -8.62 7.60
C SER A 95 -3.05 -8.96 8.61
N LYS A 96 -2.72 -9.66 9.71
CA LYS A 96 -3.65 -10.11 10.76
C LYS A 96 -4.83 -10.93 10.22
N VAL A 97 -4.62 -11.64 9.11
CA VAL A 97 -5.62 -12.58 8.58
C VAL A 97 -5.49 -13.88 9.37
N PRO A 98 -6.58 -14.39 9.98
CA PRO A 98 -6.53 -15.66 10.69
C PRO A 98 -6.09 -16.78 9.74
N LEU A 99 -5.06 -17.54 10.14
CA LEU A 99 -4.48 -18.60 9.32
C LEU A 99 -4.53 -19.93 10.07
N ALA A 100 -5.28 -20.89 9.53
CA ALA A 100 -5.36 -22.24 10.05
C ALA A 100 -4.47 -23.20 9.25
N GLU A 101 -4.18 -24.37 9.81
CA GLU A 101 -3.34 -25.40 9.20
C GLU A 101 -4.14 -26.66 8.89
N TYR A 102 -3.97 -27.24 7.70
CA TYR A 102 -4.57 -28.50 7.30
C TYR A 102 -3.57 -29.43 6.62
N TRP A 103 -3.61 -30.71 6.95
CA TRP A 103 -2.74 -31.75 6.34
C TRP A 103 -3.56 -32.66 5.43
N ALA A 104 -3.46 -32.45 4.13
CA ALA A 104 -4.19 -33.20 3.12
C ALA A 104 -3.48 -34.51 2.76
N SER A 105 -4.23 -35.57 2.46
CA SER A 105 -3.64 -36.75 1.80
C SER A 105 -3.10 -36.39 0.42
N ASN A 106 -2.06 -37.09 -0.09
CA ASN A 106 -1.49 -36.83 -1.43
C ASN A 106 -2.58 -36.72 -2.52
N ILE A 107 -3.57 -37.61 -2.51
CA ILE A 107 -4.63 -37.62 -3.53
C ILE A 107 -5.54 -36.38 -3.40
N GLN A 108 -5.89 -35.99 -2.17
CA GLN A 108 -6.67 -34.78 -1.93
C GLN A 108 -5.89 -33.53 -2.29
N PHE A 109 -4.62 -33.46 -1.87
CA PHE A 109 -3.72 -32.35 -2.15
C PHE A 109 -3.60 -32.12 -3.66
N GLU A 110 -3.29 -33.17 -4.41
CA GLU A 110 -3.13 -33.09 -5.86
C GLU A 110 -4.41 -32.62 -6.55
N ARG A 111 -5.59 -33.11 -6.16
CA ARG A 111 -6.87 -32.60 -6.70
C ARG A 111 -7.06 -31.11 -6.44
N VAL A 112 -6.79 -30.66 -5.22
CA VAL A 112 -6.96 -29.26 -4.80
C VAL A 112 -5.98 -28.36 -5.54
N ALA A 113 -4.69 -28.72 -5.58
CA ALA A 113 -3.66 -27.95 -6.27
C ALA A 113 -3.86 -27.92 -7.79
N SER A 114 -4.39 -29.01 -8.38
CA SER A 114 -4.62 -29.16 -9.83
C SER A 114 -5.78 -28.37 -10.42
N GLY A 115 -6.68 -27.81 -9.61
CA GLY A 115 -7.91 -27.21 -10.15
C GLY A 115 -9.13 -28.13 -10.16
N PHE A 116 -9.07 -29.31 -9.52
CA PHE A 116 -10.17 -30.30 -9.54
C PHE A 116 -10.66 -30.70 -8.13
N PRO A 117 -10.93 -29.75 -7.21
CA PRO A 117 -11.39 -30.08 -5.87
C PRO A 117 -12.83 -30.59 -5.92
N THR A 118 -13.12 -31.59 -5.10
CA THR A 118 -14.51 -31.99 -4.84
C THR A 118 -15.12 -31.11 -3.74
N VAL A 119 -16.46 -31.08 -3.67
CA VAL A 119 -17.19 -30.44 -2.56
C VAL A 119 -16.74 -30.99 -1.21
N LYS A 120 -16.42 -32.29 -1.15
CA LYS A 120 -15.90 -32.93 0.05
C LYS A 120 -14.53 -32.36 0.41
N ASP A 121 -13.61 -32.25 -0.55
CA ASP A 121 -12.26 -31.74 -0.31
C ASP A 121 -12.29 -30.35 0.35
N ILE A 122 -13.11 -29.42 -0.18
CA ILE A 122 -13.24 -28.06 0.38
C ILE A 122 -13.87 -28.08 1.77
N ASN A 123 -14.91 -28.88 1.99
CA ASN A 123 -15.55 -28.99 3.31
C ASN A 123 -14.60 -29.56 4.37
N ASP A 124 -13.82 -30.58 4.01
CA ASP A 124 -12.85 -31.21 4.91
C ASP A 124 -11.77 -30.19 5.29
N ILE A 125 -11.22 -29.43 4.32
CA ILE A 125 -10.25 -28.35 4.61
C ILE A 125 -10.87 -27.31 5.55
N GLN A 126 -12.09 -26.84 5.29
CA GLN A 126 -12.71 -25.78 6.09
C GLN A 126 -13.01 -26.22 7.53
N ARG A 127 -13.45 -27.46 7.74
CA ARG A 127 -13.89 -27.98 9.05
C ARG A 127 -12.75 -28.49 9.91
N ASP A 128 -11.80 -29.21 9.31
CA ASP A 128 -10.77 -29.96 10.04
C ASP A 128 -9.45 -29.17 10.14
N SER A 129 -9.47 -27.89 9.75
CA SER A 129 -8.36 -26.96 9.92
C SER A 129 -8.02 -26.77 11.41
N ASN A 130 -6.75 -26.90 11.75
CA ASN A 130 -6.19 -26.63 13.07
C ASN A 130 -5.86 -25.14 13.22
N TRP A 131 -6.50 -24.47 14.18
CA TRP A 131 -6.29 -23.04 14.48
C TRP A 131 -5.15 -22.76 15.47
N ALA A 132 -4.48 -23.80 15.96
CA ALA A 132 -3.24 -23.73 16.74
C ALA A 132 -2.10 -24.36 15.91
N PRO A 133 -1.61 -23.67 14.88
CA PRO A 133 -0.76 -24.28 13.87
C PRO A 133 0.65 -24.59 14.37
N SER A 134 1.29 -25.58 13.74
CA SER A 134 2.66 -26.02 14.05
C SER A 134 3.72 -25.28 13.24
N TRP A 135 3.30 -24.49 12.24
CA TRP A 135 4.20 -23.72 11.38
C TRP A 135 5.05 -22.61 12.03
N PRO A 136 4.77 -22.07 13.24
CA PRO A 136 5.70 -21.16 13.91
C PRO A 136 7.11 -21.72 14.07
N MET A 137 7.27 -23.05 14.11
CA MET A 137 8.58 -23.70 14.13
C MET A 137 9.36 -23.55 12.81
N TYR A 138 8.67 -23.45 11.66
CA TYR A 138 9.31 -23.26 10.34
C TYR A 138 9.75 -21.81 10.09
N MET A 139 9.29 -20.85 10.91
CA MET A 139 9.61 -19.43 10.74
C MET A 139 10.84 -18.96 11.55
N ARG A 140 11.25 -19.67 12.61
CA ARG A 140 12.38 -19.23 13.46
C ARG A 140 13.69 -19.10 12.67
N ASP A 141 13.94 -20.00 11.73
CA ASP A 141 15.13 -19.94 10.85
C ASP A 141 14.98 -18.91 9.71
N PHE A 142 13.77 -18.40 9.49
CA PHE A 142 13.43 -17.50 8.39
C PHE A 142 13.39 -16.03 8.81
N GLU A 143 12.88 -15.71 10.00
CA GLU A 143 12.92 -14.34 10.53
C GLU A 143 14.36 -13.80 10.51
N GLU A 144 15.35 -14.59 10.92
CA GLU A 144 16.78 -14.22 10.84
C GLU A 144 17.28 -13.99 9.41
N ARG A 145 16.78 -14.74 8.41
CA ARG A 145 17.19 -14.62 7.00
C ARG A 145 16.48 -13.49 6.26
N LEU A 146 15.21 -13.22 6.57
CA LEU A 146 14.42 -12.11 6.04
C LEU A 146 15.03 -10.77 6.40
N TRP A 147 15.46 -10.60 7.66
CA TRP A 147 16.13 -9.36 8.07
C TRP A 147 17.41 -9.16 7.26
N ILE A 148 18.18 -10.22 7.03
CA ILE A 148 19.42 -10.14 6.23
C ILE A 148 19.11 -9.85 4.75
N GLU A 149 18.11 -10.48 4.14
CA GLU A 149 17.75 -10.25 2.73
C GLU A 149 17.01 -8.92 2.49
N ALA A 150 16.14 -8.49 3.40
CA ALA A 150 15.46 -7.20 3.32
C ALA A 150 16.43 -6.02 3.50
N LEU A 151 17.50 -6.21 4.28
CA LEU A 151 18.60 -5.25 4.40
C LEU A 151 19.57 -5.30 3.20
N ASN A 152 19.60 -6.40 2.45
CA ASN A 152 20.53 -6.61 1.33
C ASN A 152 19.90 -6.50 -0.07
N GLY A 153 18.58 -6.38 -0.18
CA GLY A 153 17.85 -6.34 -1.44
C GLY A 153 17.24 -4.97 -1.71
N ASP A 154 17.17 -4.58 -2.98
CA ASP A 154 16.46 -3.40 -3.51
C ASP A 154 14.93 -3.39 -3.26
N GLY A 155 14.44 -4.16 -2.28
CA GLY A 155 13.08 -4.64 -2.12
C GLY A 155 12.17 -3.86 -1.18
N VAL A 156 12.61 -2.72 -0.64
CA VAL A 156 11.69 -1.85 0.10
C VAL A 156 10.66 -1.30 -0.90
N SER A 157 9.42 -1.75 -0.78
CA SER A 157 8.32 -1.27 -1.61
C SER A 157 7.70 -0.03 -0.97
N PHE A 158 7.52 1.02 -1.76
CA PHE A 158 6.86 2.23 -1.28
C PHE A 158 5.36 1.93 -0.98
N PRO A 159 4.83 2.29 0.19
CA PRO A 159 3.49 1.88 0.61
C PRO A 159 2.40 2.75 -0.04
N TYR A 160 2.23 2.64 -1.36
CA TYR A 160 1.28 3.47 -2.12
C TYR A 160 -0.16 3.43 -1.57
N GLY A 161 -0.58 2.34 -0.95
CA GLY A 161 -1.91 2.21 -0.33
C GLY A 161 -2.08 2.98 1.00
N LEU A 162 -1.00 3.40 1.65
CA LEU A 162 -1.03 4.22 2.87
C LEU A 162 -1.02 5.72 2.58
N ILE A 163 -0.62 6.13 1.38
CA ILE A 163 -0.48 7.54 1.02
C ILE A 163 -1.80 8.08 0.45
N LEU A 164 -2.12 9.33 0.75
CA LEU A 164 -3.26 10.06 0.23
C LEU A 164 -3.24 10.08 -1.31
N PRO A 165 -4.39 9.89 -1.99
CA PRO A 165 -4.46 9.81 -3.45
C PRO A 165 -3.79 10.99 -4.17
N GLU A 166 -3.78 12.16 -3.55
CA GLU A 166 -3.31 13.41 -4.15
C GLU A 166 -1.79 13.56 -4.14
N LEU A 167 -1.10 12.74 -3.36
CA LEU A 167 0.36 12.63 -3.41
C LEU A 167 0.83 11.58 -4.42
N LEU A 168 -0.05 10.70 -4.92
CA LEU A 168 0.35 9.57 -5.78
C LEU A 168 1.06 10.03 -7.06
N SER A 169 0.64 11.15 -7.66
CA SER A 169 1.33 11.72 -8.82
C SER A 169 2.70 12.29 -8.49
N ASP A 170 2.87 12.80 -7.26
CA ASP A 170 4.09 13.47 -6.81
C ASP A 170 5.20 12.46 -6.50
N VAL A 171 4.83 11.24 -6.12
CA VAL A 171 5.73 10.12 -5.82
C VAL A 171 5.93 9.15 -7.00
N ARG A 172 5.40 9.50 -8.18
CA ARG A 172 5.60 8.70 -9.39
C ARG A 172 7.08 8.76 -9.79
N GLY A 173 7.75 7.62 -9.77
CA GLY A 173 9.20 7.53 -10.02
C GLY A 173 10.06 7.61 -8.75
N PHE A 174 9.46 7.41 -7.57
CA PHE A 174 10.16 7.47 -6.27
C PHE A 174 11.43 6.59 -6.19
N ARG A 175 11.44 5.45 -6.88
CA ARG A 175 12.61 4.56 -6.90
C ARG A 175 13.79 5.16 -7.66
N ASP A 176 13.50 5.95 -8.70
CA ASP A 176 14.51 6.50 -9.60
C ASP A 176 15.03 7.85 -9.09
N ASP A 177 14.14 8.66 -8.48
CA ASP A 177 14.48 10.00 -7.97
C ASP A 177 13.69 10.31 -6.68
N PRO A 178 14.12 9.74 -5.53
CA PRO A 178 13.43 9.92 -4.25
C PRO A 178 13.47 11.38 -3.77
N GLU A 179 14.58 12.08 -4.00
CA GLU A 179 14.78 13.48 -3.59
C GLU A 179 13.74 14.41 -4.23
N THR A 180 13.59 14.33 -5.56
CA THR A 180 12.59 15.13 -6.28
C THR A 180 11.17 14.80 -5.84
N CYS A 181 10.88 13.53 -5.56
CA CYS A 181 9.55 13.12 -5.09
C CYS A 181 9.22 13.71 -3.71
N VAL A 182 10.18 13.73 -2.77
CA VAL A 182 10.02 14.41 -1.47
C VAL A 182 9.74 15.90 -1.67
N LEU A 183 10.51 16.58 -2.53
CA LEU A 183 10.30 17.99 -2.84
C LEU A 183 8.91 18.26 -3.44
N LYS A 184 8.44 17.42 -4.36
CA LYS A 184 7.09 17.53 -4.94
C LYS A 184 6.01 17.34 -3.87
N ALA A 185 6.16 16.33 -3.01
CA ALA A 185 5.22 16.07 -1.92
C ALA A 185 5.14 17.27 -0.95
N ILE A 186 6.28 17.84 -0.55
CA ILE A 186 6.26 19.02 0.33
C ILE A 186 5.63 20.23 -0.37
N LYS A 187 5.95 20.46 -1.66
CA LYS A 187 5.32 21.53 -2.46
C LYS A 187 3.80 21.35 -2.57
N ARG A 188 3.31 20.11 -2.62
CA ARG A 188 1.87 19.80 -2.59
C ARG A 188 1.25 20.32 -1.30
N LEU A 189 1.86 20.03 -0.15
CA LEU A 189 1.39 20.52 1.15
C LEU A 189 1.44 22.06 1.22
N GLU A 190 2.54 22.69 0.83
CA GLU A 190 2.64 24.16 0.78
C GLU A 190 1.53 24.76 -0.11
N THR A 191 1.28 24.16 -1.26
CA THR A 191 0.22 24.62 -2.19
C THR A 191 -1.17 24.44 -1.60
N ALA A 192 -1.43 23.33 -0.88
CA ALA A 192 -2.69 23.11 -0.19
C ALA A 192 -2.94 24.20 0.86
N ILE A 193 -1.96 24.44 1.74
CA ILE A 193 -2.04 25.47 2.80
C ILE A 193 -2.27 26.86 2.18
N ARG A 194 -1.50 27.20 1.15
CA ARG A 194 -1.60 28.50 0.49
C ARG A 194 -2.97 28.71 -0.17
N LYS A 195 -3.47 27.71 -0.91
CA LYS A 195 -4.76 27.82 -1.60
C LYS A 195 -5.94 27.80 -0.63
N MET A 196 -5.92 26.95 0.39
CA MET A 196 -6.98 26.87 1.40
C MET A 196 -7.05 28.13 2.29
N GLY A 197 -5.91 28.78 2.52
CA GLY A 197 -5.82 30.02 3.31
C GLY A 197 -5.87 31.30 2.48
N GLU A 198 -6.10 31.20 1.17
CA GLU A 198 -6.17 32.34 0.23
C GLU A 198 -4.93 33.26 0.25
N TYR A 199 -3.76 32.67 0.45
CA TYR A 199 -2.49 33.41 0.51
C TYR A 199 -1.88 33.63 -0.88
N SER A 200 -1.10 34.71 -1.02
CA SER A 200 -0.37 35.05 -2.25
C SER A 200 0.61 33.95 -2.68
N ALA A 201 0.88 33.87 -3.99
CA ALA A 201 1.85 32.94 -4.55
C ALA A 201 3.30 33.14 -4.07
N ASP A 202 3.63 34.36 -3.66
CA ASP A 202 4.98 34.69 -3.18
C ASP A 202 5.19 34.28 -1.72
N LEU A 203 4.11 33.94 -1.00
CA LEU A 203 4.20 33.49 0.38
C LEU A 203 4.49 31.99 0.43
N VAL A 204 5.72 31.64 0.80
CA VAL A 204 6.24 30.25 0.81
C VAL A 204 7.05 29.97 2.08
N GLY A 205 7.36 28.69 2.33
CA GLY A 205 8.25 28.28 3.40
C GLY A 205 7.73 28.64 4.80
N ASP A 206 8.65 28.93 5.73
CA ASP A 206 8.32 29.18 7.14
C ASP A 206 7.40 30.39 7.32
N ASN A 207 7.50 31.38 6.42
CA ASN A 207 6.63 32.56 6.43
C ASN A 207 5.16 32.18 6.13
N LEU A 208 4.93 31.30 5.16
CA LEU A 208 3.59 30.78 4.86
C LEU A 208 3.02 30.05 6.07
N ILE A 209 3.78 29.12 6.65
CA ILE A 209 3.30 28.33 7.79
C ILE A 209 3.00 29.24 8.99
N SER A 210 3.90 30.18 9.29
CA SER A 210 3.72 31.09 10.43
C SER A 210 2.48 31.98 10.28
N GLN A 211 2.19 32.48 9.08
CA GLN A 211 1.00 33.29 8.82
C GLN A 211 -0.29 32.46 8.76
N ALA A 212 -0.25 31.31 8.10
CA ALA A 212 -1.42 30.46 7.90
C ALA A 212 -1.85 29.75 9.19
N MET A 213 -0.89 29.31 10.00
CA MET A 213 -1.12 28.36 11.10
C MET A 213 -0.79 28.94 12.49
N GLY A 214 -0.29 30.19 12.56
CA GLY A 214 -0.03 30.88 13.81
C GLY A 214 -1.31 31.20 14.60
N GLU A 215 -1.16 31.90 15.74
CA GLU A 215 -2.27 32.16 16.68
C GLU A 215 -3.48 32.88 16.06
N LYS A 216 -3.26 33.68 15.02
CA LYS A 216 -4.30 34.41 14.27
C LYS A 216 -4.48 33.87 12.85
N GLY A 217 -3.88 32.74 12.53
CA GLY A 217 -3.90 32.15 11.20
C GLY A 217 -5.24 31.50 10.89
N VAL A 218 -5.70 31.62 9.64
CA VAL A 218 -6.98 31.04 9.18
C VAL A 218 -6.97 29.51 9.23
N LEU A 219 -5.78 28.92 9.16
CA LEU A 219 -5.54 27.48 9.18
C LEU A 219 -4.82 27.02 10.47
N GLN A 220 -5.00 27.72 11.59
CA GLN A 220 -4.44 27.28 12.88
C GLN A 220 -4.80 25.81 13.18
N PRO A 221 -3.85 24.92 13.48
CA PRO A 221 -4.17 23.52 13.74
C PRO A 221 -5.19 23.36 14.86
N LYS A 222 -6.13 22.41 14.72
CA LYS A 222 -7.12 22.15 15.77
C LYS A 222 -6.55 21.15 16.79
N GLY A 223 -6.86 21.38 18.06
CA GLY A 223 -6.49 20.50 19.18
C GLY A 223 -7.38 20.79 20.38
N GLU A 224 -7.43 19.87 21.35
CA GLU A 224 -8.28 20.03 22.54
C GLU A 224 -7.67 21.05 23.51
N VAL A 225 -6.33 21.09 23.57
CA VAL A 225 -5.59 22.01 24.44
C VAL A 225 -4.57 22.83 23.64
N LYS A 226 -4.23 24.01 24.15
CA LYS A 226 -3.28 24.94 23.50
C LYS A 226 -1.93 24.28 23.16
N ASN A 227 -1.46 23.37 24.02
CA ASN A 227 -0.20 22.66 23.79
C ASN A 227 -0.25 21.77 22.54
N GLU A 228 -1.38 21.11 22.27
CA GLU A 228 -1.54 20.28 21.07
C GLU A 228 -1.54 21.13 19.79
N ILE A 229 -2.26 22.25 19.81
CA ILE A 229 -2.27 23.22 18.71
C ILE A 229 -0.84 23.67 18.39
N GLN A 230 -0.08 24.02 19.43
CA GLN A 230 1.31 24.44 19.28
C GLN A 230 2.20 23.30 18.78
N SER A 231 2.02 22.07 19.27
CA SER A 231 2.77 20.90 18.80
C SER A 231 2.55 20.63 17.32
N TRP A 232 1.30 20.70 16.84
CA TRP A 232 1.02 20.55 15.41
C TRP A 232 1.66 21.65 14.57
N LEU A 233 1.58 22.92 15.00
CA LEU A 233 2.27 24.02 14.33
C LEU A 233 3.78 23.76 14.23
N LEU A 234 4.40 23.26 15.31
CA LEU A 234 5.82 22.91 15.32
C LEU A 234 6.15 21.78 14.34
N LEU A 235 5.26 20.80 14.14
CA LEU A 235 5.48 19.76 13.13
C LEU A 235 5.45 20.31 11.70
N TYR A 236 4.49 21.19 11.36
CA TYR A 236 4.47 21.86 10.05
C TYR A 236 5.73 22.69 9.81
N ARG A 237 6.14 23.50 10.80
CA ARG A 237 7.37 24.31 10.70
C ARG A 237 8.61 23.42 10.62
N GLY A 238 8.64 22.33 11.39
CA GLY A 238 9.71 21.34 11.38
C GLY A 238 9.90 20.72 10.00
N LEU A 239 8.81 20.32 9.33
CA LEU A 239 8.88 19.81 7.95
C LEU A 239 9.55 20.82 7.01
N ILE A 240 9.12 22.08 7.07
CA ILE A 240 9.66 23.11 6.18
C ILE A 240 11.12 23.44 6.52
N GLY A 241 11.41 23.70 7.79
CA GLY A 241 12.72 24.13 8.26
C GLY A 241 13.79 23.05 8.17
N ALA A 242 13.46 21.82 8.59
CA ALA A 242 14.43 20.74 8.72
C ALA A 242 14.57 19.89 7.45
N ILE A 243 13.58 19.87 6.55
CA ILE A 243 13.59 19.00 5.36
C ILE A 243 13.55 19.83 4.09
N ARG A 244 12.49 20.63 3.87
CA ARG A 244 12.32 21.41 2.64
C ARG A 244 13.47 22.39 2.38
N ASN A 245 13.87 23.14 3.41
CA ASN A 245 14.91 24.16 3.28
C ASN A 245 16.27 23.55 2.92
N PRO A 246 16.78 22.51 3.63
CA PRO A 246 17.99 21.81 3.20
C PRO A 246 17.92 21.32 1.75
N LEU A 247 16.84 20.64 1.36
CA LEU A 247 16.67 20.10 0.00
C LEU A 247 16.59 21.20 -1.07
N SER A 248 16.19 22.41 -0.71
CA SER A 248 16.12 23.54 -1.65
C SER A 248 17.46 24.29 -1.79
N HIS A 249 18.39 24.13 -0.85
CA HIS A 249 19.62 24.95 -0.77
C HIS A 249 20.91 24.16 -0.94
N ARG A 250 20.88 22.84 -0.77
CA ARG A 250 22.05 21.97 -0.90
C ARG A 250 21.64 20.57 -1.32
N HIS A 251 22.58 19.82 -1.88
CA HIS A 251 22.41 18.38 -2.04
C HIS A 251 22.35 17.73 -0.65
N VAL A 252 21.41 16.81 -0.48
CA VAL A 252 21.23 16.00 0.73
C VAL A 252 21.25 14.56 0.27
N ASP A 253 22.16 13.75 0.82
CA ASP A 253 22.19 12.32 0.55
C ASP A 253 20.84 11.71 0.98
N MET A 254 20.03 11.38 -0.02
CA MET A 254 18.65 10.96 0.17
C MET A 254 18.51 9.51 -0.30
N ASN A 255 18.56 8.57 0.64
CA ASN A 255 18.27 7.18 0.35
C ASN A 255 16.74 6.92 0.33
N PHE A 256 16.36 5.73 -0.15
CA PHE A 256 14.96 5.37 -0.38
C PHE A 256 14.15 5.38 0.92
N GLU A 257 14.70 4.84 2.01
CA GLU A 257 14.05 4.75 3.31
C GLU A 257 13.81 6.13 3.92
N PHE A 258 14.86 6.97 3.96
CA PHE A 258 14.77 8.32 4.50
C PHE A 258 13.79 9.18 3.69
N ALA A 259 13.79 9.07 2.37
CA ALA A 259 12.82 9.77 1.52
C ALA A 259 11.38 9.30 1.76
N MET A 260 11.19 8.00 2.04
CA MET A 260 9.88 7.43 2.34
C MET A 260 9.35 7.97 3.66
N GLU A 261 10.20 8.04 4.69
CA GLU A 261 9.85 8.67 5.97
C GLU A 261 9.38 10.11 5.79
N GLN A 262 10.06 10.88 4.93
CA GLN A 262 9.64 12.26 4.64
C GLN A 262 8.29 12.34 3.95
N ILE A 263 8.01 11.46 2.98
CA ILE A 263 6.71 11.46 2.31
C ILE A 263 5.59 11.02 3.28
N ILE A 264 5.83 10.02 4.12
CA ILE A 264 4.87 9.62 5.16
C ILE A 264 4.62 10.78 6.13
N PHE A 265 5.65 11.57 6.45
CA PHE A 265 5.49 12.75 7.29
C PHE A 265 4.64 13.84 6.60
N VAL A 266 4.85 14.08 5.31
CA VAL A 266 3.97 14.96 4.51
C VAL A 266 2.53 14.44 4.47
N ASP A 267 2.34 13.15 4.28
CA ASP A 267 1.02 12.49 4.26
C ASP A 267 0.28 12.69 5.59
N LEU A 268 0.95 12.47 6.73
CA LEU A 268 0.42 12.73 8.06
C LEU A 268 -0.10 14.17 8.20
N LEU A 269 0.70 15.14 7.76
CA LEU A 269 0.37 16.56 7.84
C LEU A 269 -0.77 16.96 6.89
N LEU A 270 -0.86 16.36 5.71
CA LEU A 270 -2.01 16.55 4.82
C LEU A 270 -3.30 15.94 5.39
N ARG A 271 -3.21 14.76 6.01
CA ARG A 271 -4.36 14.13 6.70
C ARG A 271 -4.82 14.98 7.87
N LYS A 272 -3.89 15.54 8.64
CA LYS A 272 -4.21 16.48 9.72
C LYS A 272 -4.92 17.72 9.18
N LEU A 273 -4.40 18.31 8.10
CA LEU A 273 -5.01 19.48 7.45
C LEU A 273 -6.44 19.17 6.96
N LYS A 274 -6.64 18.00 6.33
CA LYS A 274 -7.96 17.50 5.91
C LYS A 274 -8.91 17.33 7.08
N SER A 275 -8.43 16.75 8.19
CA SER A 275 -9.23 16.53 9.39
C SER A 275 -9.66 17.84 10.03
N ASP A 276 -8.78 18.83 10.06
CA ASP A 276 -9.05 20.11 10.70
C ASP A 276 -9.97 20.99 9.83
N TYR A 277 -9.83 20.91 8.51
CA TYR A 277 -10.48 21.81 7.56
C TYR A 277 -11.14 21.04 6.40
N PRO A 278 -12.11 20.16 6.67
CA PRO A 278 -12.64 19.25 5.65
C PRO A 278 -13.29 19.99 4.47
N LEU A 279 -13.99 21.11 4.73
CA LEU A 279 -14.66 21.89 3.67
C LEU A 279 -13.65 22.61 2.76
N GLN A 280 -12.69 23.33 3.35
CA GLN A 280 -11.63 24.00 2.59
C GLN A 280 -10.78 22.99 1.83
N TYR A 281 -10.53 21.82 2.43
CA TYR A 281 -9.77 20.75 1.81
C TYR A 281 -10.51 20.18 0.60
N GLU A 282 -11.82 19.93 0.70
CA GLU A 282 -12.62 19.45 -0.42
C GLU A 282 -12.69 20.46 -1.57
N GLN A 283 -12.82 21.75 -1.27
CA GLN A 283 -12.75 22.82 -2.28
C GLN A 283 -11.40 22.84 -3.00
N TRP A 284 -10.31 22.70 -2.24
CA TRP A 284 -8.97 22.58 -2.82
C TRP A 284 -8.85 21.33 -3.72
N GLN A 285 -9.38 20.18 -3.28
CA GLN A 285 -9.41 18.95 -4.08
C GLN A 285 -10.14 19.12 -5.41
N GLN A 286 -11.28 19.81 -5.40
CA GLN A 286 -12.05 20.09 -6.61
C GLN A 286 -11.26 21.00 -7.56
N SER A 287 -10.51 21.98 -7.02
CA SER A 287 -9.64 22.86 -7.82
C SER A 287 -8.53 22.11 -8.57
N LEU A 288 -8.06 20.96 -8.04
CA LEU A 288 -7.08 20.11 -8.72
C LEU A 288 -7.67 19.33 -9.92
N LYS A 289 -9.00 19.11 -9.91
CA LYS A 289 -9.72 18.37 -10.95
C LYS A 289 -10.28 19.26 -12.06
N ALA A 290 -10.41 20.56 -11.82
CA ALA A 290 -10.91 21.49 -12.81
C ALA A 290 -9.86 21.72 -13.91
N PRO A 291 -10.17 21.48 -15.21
CA PRO A 291 -9.27 21.87 -16.28
C PRO A 291 -9.09 23.39 -16.25
N ASN A 292 -7.84 23.87 -16.34
CA ASN A 292 -7.54 25.29 -16.48
C ASN A 292 -8.41 25.90 -17.59
N LYS A 293 -9.42 26.69 -17.22
CA LYS A 293 -10.06 27.61 -18.16
C LYS A 293 -9.01 28.67 -18.49
N VAL A 294 -8.34 28.48 -19.63
CA VAL A 294 -7.63 29.57 -20.27
C VAL A 294 -8.70 30.52 -20.80
N GLU A 295 -8.94 31.62 -20.10
CA GLU A 295 -9.67 32.76 -20.66
C GLU A 295 -8.79 33.36 -21.76
N TRP A 296 -9.11 33.06 -23.01
CA TRP A 296 -8.63 33.83 -24.14
C TRP A 296 -9.35 35.17 -24.10
N THR A 297 -8.67 36.21 -23.62
CA THR A 297 -9.08 37.58 -23.92
C THR A 297 -8.67 37.86 -25.36
N ASP A 298 -9.65 37.91 -26.25
CA ASP A 298 -9.45 38.35 -27.63
C ASP A 298 -8.89 39.78 -27.62
N GLY A 299 -7.60 39.89 -27.93
CA GLY A 299 -6.95 41.17 -28.21
C GLY A 299 -7.46 41.70 -29.55
N ASN A 300 -8.16 42.83 -29.50
CA ASN A 300 -8.46 43.65 -30.66
C ASN A 300 -7.19 43.92 -31.47
N HIS A 301 -7.10 43.36 -32.68
CA HIS A 301 -6.23 43.87 -33.73
C HIS A 301 -7.00 45.00 -34.45
N GLU A 302 -6.61 46.24 -34.18
CA GLU A 302 -6.86 47.36 -35.09
C GLU A 302 -6.07 47.12 -36.38
N GLU A 303 -6.78 46.90 -37.48
CA GLU A 303 -6.24 47.00 -38.84
C GLU A 303 -5.80 48.45 -39.09
N GLN A 304 -4.50 48.65 -39.29
CA GLN A 304 -3.98 49.84 -39.95
C GLN A 304 -4.00 49.59 -41.46
N ASP A 305 -4.90 50.30 -42.13
CA ASP A 305 -4.91 50.52 -43.58
C ASP A 305 -3.60 51.18 -44.01
N ASP A 306 -2.84 50.50 -44.87
CA ASP A 306 -1.70 51.10 -45.57
C ASP A 306 -2.10 51.39 -47.01
N ALA A 307 -2.48 52.65 -47.25
CA ALA A 307 -2.73 53.22 -48.56
C ALA A 307 -1.54 54.10 -48.98
N GLY A 308 -0.65 53.51 -49.78
CA GLY A 308 0.09 54.09 -50.91
C GLY A 308 0.88 55.39 -50.75
N VAL A 309 2.20 55.30 -51.02
CA VAL A 309 2.93 56.05 -52.07
C VAL A 309 4.05 55.16 -52.64
#